data_AF-A0A7S4FF69-F1
#
_entry.id   AF-A0A7S4FF69-F1
#
_cell.length_a   1.000
_cell.length_b   1.000
_cell.length_c   1.000
_cell.angle_alpha   90.00
_cell.angle_beta   90.00
_cell.angle_gamma   90.00
#
_symmetry.space_group_name_H-M   'P 1'
#
loop_
_entity.id
_entity.type
_entity.pdbx_description
1 polymer ?
#
loop_
_entity_poly.entity_id
_entity_poly.type
_entity_poly.pdbx_seq_one_letter_code
_entity_poly.pdbx_strand_id
1 'polypeptide(L)'
;MATLFGMEAYSGTFALLSVILLVLLAAGYMPFRCLMYTIAMIVVGSGATAQVGLAYEDALAICAALLLIRGGPMLFKKLLTLAATYPLALAFPVVSKILPKYTIDEANFFDCDGCGPEVAERRRGAIQKLSDAWKKKYPKCHEFSAELKKMISDLRFTSARCFPAFNAVVNDYLDPSMAVDRTDGVDVVDLDGNSLMDISGSYGVNVCGYEMYKEFIETGWATASKQGLFLGSLDNTVLDNIGMLRKVSGQDEVSFHMSGTEAVMCAVRVARFNTNKKLVVTFGGAYHGWWDGMQPVAGNERVPFDVLCLKDMSALALTTIKLRGSEIAAVLVNPLQCFHLNQSPPSDPVLSTNNRKVGPAPGYKEWLHKLRKTCTDAGVVLIFDEVYTGFRLHPRGAQGAYNVQADIVCYGKTLGGGLPIGVVCGPKVLMARGDTKKAARINYVIGTFAAHPFVMGTMNAFLKWSETPETVASYDTMHENIDYFISTANATFKNKGYPIEVTNWYSVWSILYTEPGRYHWMFQYYLKDAGVNLSWVGTGRLLFSLNWQRADYDRLLERMLVACEGMKQGGWWEKPTANIKQKLVTEIGGAVVKNFFSL
;
A
#
# COMPACT_ATOMS: atom_id res chain seq x y z
N MET A 1 61.31 -32.47 -0.94
CA MET A 1 60.46 -31.71 -1.91
C MET A 1 60.54 -30.20 -1.71
N ALA A 2 60.59 -29.67 -0.48
CA ALA A 2 60.76 -28.22 -0.23
C ALA A 2 62.14 -27.65 -0.64
N THR A 3 63.19 -28.48 -0.64
CA THR A 3 64.54 -28.12 -1.10
C THR A 3 64.68 -28.12 -2.63
N LEU A 4 63.69 -28.65 -3.37
CA LEU A 4 63.73 -28.77 -4.84
C LEU A 4 63.13 -27.56 -5.58
N PHE A 5 62.50 -26.61 -4.86
CA PHE A 5 61.80 -25.46 -5.45
C PHE A 5 62.26 -24.08 -4.94
N GLY A 6 63.38 -23.98 -4.22
CA GLY A 6 63.97 -22.68 -3.88
C GLY A 6 63.06 -21.73 -3.08
N MET A 7 62.25 -22.26 -2.16
CA MET A 7 61.27 -21.47 -1.40
C MET A 7 61.81 -20.75 -0.16
N GLU A 8 63.12 -20.81 0.13
CA GLU A 8 63.69 -20.11 1.30
C GLU A 8 63.66 -18.57 1.14
N ALA A 9 63.54 -18.04 -0.07
CA ALA A 9 63.47 -16.59 -0.33
C ALA A 9 62.07 -15.98 -0.16
N TYR A 10 61.02 -16.77 0.13
CA TYR A 10 59.63 -16.30 0.14
C TYR A 10 59.03 -16.08 1.54
N SER A 11 59.74 -16.40 2.63
CA SER A 11 59.19 -16.32 3.99
C SER A 11 58.83 -14.89 4.40
N GLY A 12 59.69 -13.91 4.08
CA GLY A 12 59.44 -12.49 4.36
C GLY A 12 58.29 -11.91 3.54
N THR A 13 58.19 -12.29 2.26
CA THR A 13 57.13 -11.81 1.35
C THR A 13 55.77 -12.39 1.74
N PHE A 14 55.72 -13.65 2.17
CA PHE A 14 54.48 -14.31 2.61
C PHE A 14 54.00 -13.77 3.96
N ALA A 15 54.90 -13.51 4.90
CA ALA A 15 54.58 -12.86 6.18
C ALA A 15 54.05 -11.43 5.96
N LEU A 16 54.70 -10.65 5.10
CA LEU A 16 54.25 -9.29 4.74
C LEU A 16 52.87 -9.31 4.05
N LEU A 17 52.63 -10.22 3.11
CA LEU A 17 51.33 -10.42 2.46
C LEU A 17 50.23 -10.82 3.47
N SER A 18 50.58 -11.66 4.45
CA SER A 18 49.66 -12.10 5.51
C SER A 18 49.30 -10.95 6.45
N VAL A 19 50.28 -10.11 6.83
CA VAL A 19 50.06 -8.89 7.63
C VAL A 19 49.24 -7.87 6.84
N ILE A 20 49.54 -7.65 5.56
CA ILE A 20 48.74 -6.77 4.69
C ILE A 20 47.30 -7.30 4.56
N LEU A 21 47.11 -8.62 4.40
CA LEU A 21 45.78 -9.22 4.39
C LEU A 21 45.05 -9.00 5.72
N LEU A 22 45.72 -9.21 6.85
CA LEU A 22 45.18 -8.98 8.20
C LEU A 22 44.77 -7.52 8.40
N VAL A 23 45.59 -6.57 7.96
CA VAL A 23 45.29 -5.12 7.99
C VAL A 23 44.12 -4.77 7.08
N LEU A 24 44.08 -5.31 5.85
CA LEU A 24 42.95 -5.10 4.92
C LEU A 24 41.65 -5.77 5.40
N LEU A 25 41.76 -6.89 6.10
CA LEU A 25 40.64 -7.61 6.73
C LEU A 25 40.11 -6.83 7.95
N ALA A 26 40.99 -6.31 8.80
CA ALA A 26 40.65 -5.49 9.96
C ALA A 26 40.07 -4.13 9.55
N ALA A 27 40.59 -3.53 8.48
CA ALA A 27 40.09 -2.26 7.93
C ALA A 27 38.83 -2.42 7.06
N GLY A 28 38.30 -3.65 6.89
CA GLY A 28 37.01 -3.90 6.26
C GLY A 28 36.98 -3.84 4.73
N TYR A 29 38.14 -3.75 4.06
CA TYR A 29 38.23 -3.59 2.60
C TYR A 29 37.98 -4.87 1.79
N MET A 30 38.11 -6.07 2.39
CA MET A 30 37.84 -7.34 1.70
C MET A 30 36.39 -7.83 1.83
N PRO A 31 35.77 -8.49 0.84
CA PRO A 31 34.46 -9.13 1.01
C PRO A 31 34.44 -10.17 2.14
N PHE A 32 33.31 -10.36 2.84
CA PHE A 32 33.17 -11.34 3.93
C PHE A 32 33.52 -12.78 3.50
N ARG A 33 33.24 -13.14 2.25
CA ARG A 33 33.65 -14.44 1.69
C ARG A 33 35.17 -14.61 1.67
N CYS A 34 35.92 -13.55 1.34
CA CYS A 34 37.37 -13.56 1.38
C CYS A 34 37.90 -13.73 2.81
N LEU A 35 37.28 -13.07 3.81
CA LEU A 35 37.60 -13.32 5.23
C LEU A 35 37.39 -14.80 5.60
N MET A 36 36.27 -15.41 5.19
CA MET A 36 35.99 -16.82 5.46
C MET A 36 37.01 -17.76 4.80
N TYR A 37 37.43 -17.48 3.57
CA TYR A 37 38.47 -18.24 2.89
C TYR A 37 39.84 -18.07 3.55
N THR A 38 40.19 -16.85 3.99
CA THR A 38 41.45 -16.60 4.71
C THR A 38 41.46 -17.31 6.07
N ILE A 39 40.35 -17.27 6.82
CA ILE A 39 40.22 -18.02 8.08
C ILE A 39 40.32 -19.53 7.81
N ALA A 40 39.62 -20.05 6.79
CA ALA A 40 39.70 -21.46 6.43
C ALA A 40 41.14 -21.87 6.05
N MET A 41 41.88 -21.02 5.34
CA MET A 41 43.28 -21.26 4.99
C MET A 41 44.20 -21.21 6.23
N ILE A 42 43.94 -20.34 7.21
CA ILE A 42 44.68 -20.28 8.48
C ILE A 42 44.40 -21.53 9.34
N VAL A 43 43.14 -21.98 9.37
CA VAL A 43 42.71 -23.16 10.14
C VAL A 43 43.19 -24.47 9.51
N VAL A 44 43.16 -24.57 8.18
CA VAL A 44 43.62 -25.74 7.41
C VAL A 44 45.16 -25.76 7.30
N GLY A 45 45.80 -24.60 7.29
CA GLY A 45 47.25 -24.43 7.20
C GLY A 45 47.96 -24.54 8.55
N SER A 46 47.83 -25.68 9.24
CA SER A 46 48.53 -25.97 10.51
C SER A 46 50.07 -25.96 10.41
N GLY A 47 50.65 -25.82 9.20
CA GLY A 47 52.09 -25.64 8.97
C GLY A 47 52.54 -24.19 8.72
N ALA A 48 51.63 -23.26 8.39
CA ALA A 48 51.98 -21.88 8.04
C ALA A 48 52.11 -20.95 9.26
N THR A 49 51.40 -21.25 10.35
CA THR A 49 51.47 -20.50 11.63
C THR A 49 52.84 -20.60 12.30
N ALA A 50 53.53 -21.74 12.12
CA ALA A 50 54.88 -21.97 12.63
C ALA A 50 55.95 -21.07 11.98
N GLN A 51 55.76 -20.64 10.72
CA GLN A 51 56.72 -19.78 10.01
C GLN A 51 56.66 -18.30 10.42
N VAL A 52 55.62 -17.88 11.16
CA VAL A 52 55.43 -16.49 11.62
C VAL A 52 55.51 -16.38 13.15
N GLY A 53 55.87 -17.46 13.85
CA GLY A 53 56.05 -17.47 15.31
C GLY A 53 54.75 -17.36 16.13
N LEU A 54 53.58 -17.60 15.54
CA LEU A 54 52.30 -17.59 16.23
C LEU A 54 51.92 -19.01 16.66
N ALA A 55 51.61 -19.20 17.94
CA ALA A 55 51.05 -20.47 18.38
C ALA A 55 49.69 -20.70 17.71
N TYR A 56 49.31 -21.97 17.52
CA TYR A 56 48.01 -22.32 16.93
C TYR A 56 46.84 -21.70 17.70
N GLU A 57 46.96 -21.61 19.03
CA GLU A 57 46.00 -20.97 19.92
C GLU A 57 45.87 -19.46 19.66
N ASP A 58 46.97 -18.76 19.41
CA ASP A 58 46.96 -17.33 19.07
C ASP A 58 46.28 -17.09 17.71
N ALA A 59 46.54 -17.96 16.72
CA ALA A 59 45.89 -17.89 15.42
C ALA A 59 44.36 -18.10 15.52
N LEU A 60 43.91 -19.04 16.35
CA LEU A 60 42.49 -19.25 16.63
C LEU A 60 41.86 -18.04 17.34
N ALA A 61 42.55 -17.46 18.33
CA ALA A 61 42.09 -16.27 19.04
C ALA A 61 41.95 -15.07 18.08
N ILE A 62 42.91 -14.88 17.17
CA ILE A 62 42.87 -13.84 16.13
C ILE A 62 41.69 -14.08 15.18
N CYS A 63 41.49 -15.31 14.71
CA CYS A 63 40.34 -15.66 13.85
C CYS A 63 39.01 -15.42 14.55
N ALA A 64 38.87 -15.80 15.82
CA ALA A 64 37.68 -15.55 16.62
C ALA A 64 37.44 -14.05 16.83
N ALA A 65 38.49 -13.27 17.13
CA ALA A 65 38.40 -11.82 17.27
C ALA A 65 37.97 -11.14 15.95
N LEU A 66 38.53 -11.56 14.81
CA LEU A 66 38.13 -11.04 13.48
C LEU A 66 36.69 -11.41 13.13
N LEU A 67 36.25 -12.63 13.46
CA LEU A 67 34.85 -13.05 13.31
C LEU A 67 33.91 -12.24 14.21
N LEU A 68 34.33 -11.89 15.43
CA LEU A 68 33.52 -11.07 16.33
C LEU A 68 33.48 -9.60 15.87
N ILE A 69 34.63 -9.00 15.54
CA ILE A 69 34.74 -7.61 15.09
C ILE A 69 33.98 -7.39 13.78
N ARG A 70 34.00 -8.37 12.87
CA ARG A 70 33.37 -8.22 11.55
C ARG A 70 32.01 -8.91 11.42
N GLY A 71 31.92 -10.13 11.91
CA GLY A 71 30.69 -10.93 11.90
C GLY A 71 29.69 -10.46 12.94
N GLY A 72 30.14 -9.99 14.11
CA GLY A 72 29.27 -9.45 15.16
C GLY A 72 28.39 -8.30 14.68
N PRO A 73 28.93 -7.19 14.15
CA PRO A 73 28.13 -6.09 13.62
C PRO A 73 27.23 -6.49 12.46
N MET A 74 27.69 -7.39 11.58
CA MET A 74 26.88 -7.90 10.47
C MET A 74 25.70 -8.73 10.98
N LEU A 75 25.93 -9.63 11.93
CA LEU A 75 24.91 -10.47 12.54
C LEU A 75 23.92 -9.60 13.32
N PHE A 76 24.42 -8.67 14.14
CA PHE A 76 23.60 -7.70 14.85
C PHE A 76 22.68 -6.93 13.90
N LYS A 77 23.22 -6.41 12.80
CA LYS A 77 22.44 -5.71 11.76
C LYS A 77 21.39 -6.60 11.10
N LYS A 78 21.70 -7.88 10.84
CA LYS A 78 20.73 -8.84 10.29
C LYS A 78 19.62 -9.16 11.29
N LEU A 79 19.95 -9.43 12.55
CA LEU A 79 18.99 -9.70 13.62
C LEU A 79 18.09 -8.49 13.88
N LEU A 80 18.68 -7.29 13.91
CA LEU A 80 17.93 -6.04 14.07
C LEU A 80 16.99 -5.82 12.88
N THR A 81 17.47 -6.04 11.64
CA THR A 81 16.63 -5.97 10.45
C THR A 81 15.47 -6.95 10.58
N LEU A 82 15.74 -8.22 10.92
CA LEU A 82 14.72 -9.25 11.08
C LEU A 82 13.66 -8.85 12.12
N ALA A 83 14.08 -8.30 13.26
CA ALA A 83 13.19 -7.82 14.31
C ALA A 83 12.37 -6.58 13.87
N ALA A 84 12.93 -5.75 12.99
CA ALA A 84 12.26 -4.59 12.40
C ALA A 84 11.34 -4.93 11.23
N THR A 85 11.56 -6.07 10.56
CA THR A 85 10.79 -6.50 9.39
C THR A 85 9.32 -6.75 9.73
N TYR A 86 8.43 -6.35 8.84
CA TYR A 86 7.00 -6.65 8.92
C TYR A 86 6.79 -8.18 8.78
N PRO A 87 6.23 -8.87 9.79
CA PRO A 87 6.22 -10.33 9.83
C PRO A 87 5.60 -11.00 8.61
N LEU A 88 4.54 -10.41 8.04
CA LEU A 88 3.87 -10.99 6.88
C LEU A 88 4.78 -11.03 5.65
N ALA A 89 5.69 -10.06 5.47
CA ALA A 89 6.63 -10.08 4.35
C ALA A 89 7.62 -11.26 4.39
N LEU A 90 7.82 -11.88 5.56
CA LEU A 90 8.68 -13.06 5.73
C LEU A 90 7.88 -14.36 5.56
N ALA A 91 6.70 -14.43 6.17
CA ALA A 91 5.91 -15.65 6.21
C ALA A 91 5.10 -15.88 4.93
N PHE A 92 4.67 -14.81 4.25
CA PHE A 92 3.69 -14.89 3.17
C PHE A 92 4.11 -15.80 2.00
N PRO A 93 5.37 -15.77 1.49
CA PRO A 93 5.79 -16.65 0.38
C PRO A 93 5.71 -18.16 0.70
N VAL A 94 5.73 -18.52 1.98
CA VAL A 94 5.55 -19.90 2.44
C VAL A 94 4.06 -20.17 2.66
N VAL A 95 3.38 -19.28 3.39
CA VAL A 95 1.96 -19.40 3.71
C VAL A 95 1.10 -19.50 2.45
N SER A 96 1.38 -18.72 1.41
CA SER A 96 0.60 -18.73 0.17
C SER A 96 0.62 -20.07 -0.56
N LYS A 97 1.64 -20.90 -0.36
CA LYS A 97 1.79 -22.21 -1.02
C LYS A 97 1.10 -23.34 -0.27
N ILE A 98 0.91 -23.18 1.03
CA ILE A 98 0.37 -24.22 1.92
C ILE A 98 -1.06 -23.94 2.37
N LEU A 99 -1.50 -22.67 2.32
CA LEU A 99 -2.83 -22.28 2.78
C LEU A 99 -3.88 -22.80 1.78
N PRO A 100 -4.73 -23.76 2.15
CA PRO A 100 -5.81 -24.24 1.30
C PRO A 100 -6.79 -23.12 0.96
N LYS A 101 -7.54 -23.33 -0.13
CA LYS A 101 -8.81 -22.64 -0.29
C LYS A 101 -9.72 -23.05 0.87
N TYR A 102 -10.11 -22.08 1.69
CA TYR A 102 -11.09 -22.24 2.75
C TYR A 102 -12.42 -21.63 2.31
N THR A 103 -13.50 -22.40 2.40
CA THR A 103 -14.84 -22.00 1.98
C THR A 103 -15.85 -22.64 2.92
N ILE A 104 -16.85 -21.87 3.32
CA ILE A 104 -18.00 -22.29 4.12
C ILE A 104 -19.10 -22.67 3.13
N ASP A 105 -19.64 -23.87 3.27
CA ASP A 105 -20.79 -24.33 2.47
C ASP A 105 -22.09 -23.67 2.94
N GLU A 106 -23.14 -23.81 2.15
CA GLU A 106 -24.44 -23.21 2.47
C GLU A 106 -25.05 -23.77 3.77
N ALA A 107 -24.79 -25.04 4.08
CA ALA A 107 -25.31 -25.70 5.28
C ALA A 107 -24.81 -25.02 6.56
N ASN A 108 -23.54 -24.64 6.60
CA ASN A 108 -22.92 -23.94 7.73
C ASN A 108 -22.93 -22.41 7.57
N PHE A 109 -23.38 -21.88 6.43
CA PHE A 109 -23.26 -20.44 6.12
C PHE A 109 -24.00 -19.56 7.11
N PHE A 110 -25.12 -20.01 7.68
CA PHE A 110 -26.03 -19.15 8.47
C PHE A 110 -25.76 -19.19 9.97
N ASP A 111 -25.01 -20.18 10.46
CA ASP A 111 -24.76 -20.46 11.87
C ASP A 111 -23.28 -20.72 12.20
N CYS A 112 -22.35 -20.39 11.29
CA CYS A 112 -20.94 -20.69 11.51
C CYS A 112 -20.34 -19.93 12.71
N ASP A 113 -21.01 -18.90 13.23
CA ASP A 113 -20.69 -18.19 14.48
C ASP A 113 -21.32 -18.81 15.75
N GLY A 114 -22.08 -19.90 15.61
CA GLY A 114 -22.72 -20.66 16.67
C GLY A 114 -24.12 -20.18 17.06
N CYS A 115 -24.74 -19.28 16.28
CA CYS A 115 -26.08 -18.79 16.61
C CYS A 115 -27.13 -19.92 16.69
N GLY A 116 -28.23 -19.66 17.41
CA GLY A 116 -29.35 -20.62 17.49
C GLY A 116 -30.12 -20.77 16.17
N PRO A 117 -30.93 -21.85 16.02
CA PRO A 117 -31.68 -22.15 14.78
C PRO A 117 -32.59 -21.00 14.32
N GLU A 118 -33.21 -20.28 15.26
CA GLU A 118 -34.09 -19.15 14.95
C GLU A 118 -33.35 -17.99 14.27
N VAL A 119 -32.11 -17.72 14.69
CA VAL A 119 -31.27 -16.66 14.09
C VAL A 119 -30.79 -17.10 12.71
N ALA A 120 -30.37 -18.37 12.57
CA ALA A 120 -29.96 -18.92 11.29
C ALA A 120 -31.08 -18.82 10.24
N GLU A 121 -32.31 -19.17 10.62
CA GLU A 121 -33.47 -19.08 9.73
C GLU A 121 -33.84 -17.63 9.40
N ARG A 122 -33.71 -16.71 10.37
CA ARG A 122 -33.88 -15.27 10.14
C ARG A 122 -32.88 -14.74 9.10
N ARG A 123 -31.61 -15.14 9.20
CA ARG A 123 -30.56 -14.78 8.23
C ARG A 123 -30.85 -15.33 6.84
N ARG A 124 -31.32 -16.59 6.74
CA ARG A 124 -31.74 -17.23 5.49
C ARG A 124 -32.88 -16.46 4.81
N GLY A 125 -33.94 -16.15 5.56
CA GLY A 125 -35.03 -15.33 5.05
C GLY A 125 -34.58 -13.93 4.62
N ALA A 126 -33.67 -13.31 5.39
CA ALA A 126 -33.18 -11.97 5.10
C ALA A 126 -32.34 -11.89 3.82
N ILE A 127 -31.40 -12.83 3.60
CA ILE A 127 -30.58 -12.84 2.39
C ILE A 127 -31.42 -13.19 1.15
N GLN A 128 -32.39 -14.09 1.29
CA GLN A 128 -33.30 -14.44 0.19
C GLN A 128 -34.15 -13.23 -0.22
N LYS A 129 -34.73 -12.54 0.75
CA LYS A 129 -35.49 -11.31 0.51
C LYS A 129 -34.64 -10.24 -0.18
N LEU A 130 -33.39 -10.07 0.25
CA LEU A 130 -32.46 -9.12 -0.34
C LEU A 130 -32.12 -9.50 -1.79
N SER A 131 -31.82 -10.78 -2.05
CA SER A 131 -31.55 -11.32 -3.39
C SER A 131 -32.71 -11.07 -4.34
N ASP A 132 -33.95 -11.36 -3.91
CA ASP A 132 -35.14 -11.19 -4.73
C ASP A 132 -35.46 -9.71 -4.99
N ALA A 133 -35.18 -8.83 -4.03
CA ALA A 133 -35.26 -7.39 -4.24
C ALA A 133 -34.22 -6.94 -5.29
N TRP A 134 -32.98 -7.42 -5.22
CA TRP A 134 -31.92 -7.06 -6.15
C TRP A 134 -32.18 -7.54 -7.57
N LYS A 135 -32.73 -8.75 -7.76
CA LYS A 135 -33.15 -9.25 -9.08
C LYS A 135 -34.16 -8.31 -9.76
N LYS A 136 -35.01 -7.65 -8.97
CA LYS A 136 -36.00 -6.68 -9.47
C LYS A 136 -35.41 -5.28 -9.65
N LYS A 137 -34.50 -4.87 -8.77
CA LYS A 137 -33.92 -3.52 -8.73
C LYS A 137 -32.77 -3.32 -9.73
N TYR A 138 -32.02 -4.38 -10.02
CA TYR A 138 -30.78 -4.34 -10.83
C TYR A 138 -30.77 -5.33 -12.03
N PRO A 139 -31.87 -5.50 -12.79
CA PRO A 139 -31.93 -6.53 -13.83
C PRO A 139 -30.87 -6.35 -14.92
N LYS A 140 -30.65 -5.12 -15.43
CA LYS A 140 -29.63 -4.87 -16.47
C LYS A 140 -28.22 -4.99 -15.92
N CYS A 141 -27.98 -4.52 -14.70
CA CYS A 141 -26.67 -4.65 -14.06
C CYS A 141 -26.27 -6.12 -13.87
N HIS A 142 -27.22 -6.99 -13.49
CA HIS A 142 -26.97 -8.42 -13.36
C HIS A 142 -26.65 -9.08 -14.71
N GLU A 143 -27.43 -8.79 -15.75
CA GLU A 143 -27.17 -9.28 -17.11
C GLU A 143 -25.78 -8.84 -17.59
N PHE A 144 -25.47 -7.55 -17.44
CA PHE A 144 -24.18 -6.98 -17.81
C PHE A 144 -23.00 -7.65 -17.08
N SER A 145 -23.13 -7.82 -15.76
CA SER A 145 -22.11 -8.49 -14.94
C SER A 145 -21.91 -9.95 -15.37
N ALA A 146 -23.00 -10.68 -15.63
CA ALA A 146 -22.95 -12.07 -16.06
C ALA A 146 -22.21 -12.25 -17.39
N GLU A 147 -22.44 -11.36 -18.36
CA GLU A 147 -21.73 -11.38 -19.64
C GLU A 147 -20.25 -10.97 -19.49
N LEU A 148 -19.97 -9.88 -18.76
CA LEU A 148 -18.59 -9.44 -18.55
C LEU A 148 -17.73 -10.47 -17.81
N LYS A 149 -18.30 -11.21 -16.85
CA LYS A 149 -17.57 -12.28 -16.14
C LYS A 149 -17.10 -13.38 -17.09
N LYS A 150 -17.72 -13.57 -18.26
CA LYS A 150 -17.22 -14.51 -19.28
C LYS A 150 -16.00 -13.96 -20.01
N MET A 151 -15.91 -12.65 -20.19
CA MET A 151 -14.93 -12.00 -21.06
C MET A 151 -13.73 -11.37 -20.32
N ILE A 152 -13.91 -10.91 -19.08
CA ILE A 152 -12.89 -10.13 -18.33
C ILE A 152 -12.43 -10.91 -17.10
N SER A 153 -11.13 -11.23 -17.04
CA SER A 153 -10.50 -11.92 -15.91
C SER A 153 -10.57 -11.13 -14.61
N ASP A 154 -10.44 -9.81 -14.70
CA ASP A 154 -10.41 -8.90 -13.55
C ASP A 154 -11.72 -8.95 -12.76
N LEU A 155 -12.86 -9.03 -13.45
CA LEU A 155 -14.17 -9.14 -12.80
C LEU A 155 -14.38 -10.51 -12.15
N ARG A 156 -13.87 -11.58 -12.77
CA ARG A 156 -13.83 -12.91 -12.13
C ARG A 156 -12.93 -12.92 -10.90
N PHE A 157 -11.80 -12.22 -10.96
CA PHE A 157 -10.85 -12.14 -9.86
C PHE A 157 -11.41 -11.36 -8.67
N THR A 158 -12.03 -10.19 -8.90
CA THR A 158 -12.59 -9.37 -7.82
C THR A 158 -13.75 -10.10 -7.14
N SER A 159 -14.71 -10.64 -7.88
CA SER A 159 -15.84 -11.40 -7.33
C SER A 159 -15.43 -12.64 -6.53
N ALA A 160 -14.30 -13.27 -6.84
CA ALA A 160 -13.82 -14.45 -6.13
C ALA A 160 -13.02 -14.17 -4.86
N ARG A 161 -12.68 -12.90 -4.54
CA ARG A 161 -11.72 -12.56 -3.47
C ARG A 161 -12.33 -11.86 -2.25
N CYS A 162 -13.61 -11.51 -2.31
CA CYS A 162 -14.30 -10.75 -1.27
C CYS A 162 -14.71 -11.63 -0.08
N PHE A 163 -14.04 -11.57 1.07
CA PHE A 163 -14.35 -12.49 2.19
C PHE A 163 -14.24 -13.97 1.75
N PRO A 164 -13.02 -14.47 1.47
CA PRO A 164 -12.80 -15.74 0.76
C PRO A 164 -13.57 -16.96 1.30
N ALA A 165 -13.82 -17.00 2.61
CA ALA A 165 -14.60 -18.03 3.27
C ALA A 165 -16.07 -18.09 2.80
N PHE A 166 -16.68 -16.94 2.53
CA PHE A 166 -18.13 -16.80 2.29
C PHE A 166 -18.47 -16.66 0.80
N ASN A 167 -17.47 -16.44 -0.06
CA ASN A 167 -17.66 -16.14 -1.48
C ASN A 167 -18.51 -17.15 -2.24
N ALA A 168 -18.35 -18.44 -1.96
CA ALA A 168 -19.07 -19.46 -2.71
C ALA A 168 -20.58 -19.35 -2.53
N VAL A 169 -21.04 -19.08 -1.31
CA VAL A 169 -22.48 -18.95 -1.02
C VAL A 169 -22.98 -17.56 -1.38
N VAL A 170 -22.28 -16.49 -0.97
CA VAL A 170 -22.78 -15.12 -1.18
C VAL A 170 -22.95 -14.78 -2.66
N ASN A 171 -22.06 -15.26 -3.53
CA ASN A 171 -22.12 -14.96 -4.97
C ASN A 171 -23.34 -15.59 -5.66
N ASP A 172 -23.95 -16.62 -5.08
CA ASP A 172 -25.19 -17.21 -5.57
C ASP A 172 -26.42 -16.34 -5.18
N TYR A 173 -26.33 -15.61 -4.08
CA TYR A 173 -27.39 -14.73 -3.59
C TYR A 173 -27.28 -13.30 -4.09
N LEU A 174 -26.09 -12.72 -4.05
CA LEU A 174 -25.84 -11.29 -4.21
C LEU A 174 -24.64 -11.05 -5.13
N ASP A 175 -24.87 -10.42 -6.28
CA ASP A 175 -23.80 -9.94 -7.15
C ASP A 175 -23.45 -8.48 -6.82
N PRO A 176 -22.30 -8.20 -6.20
CA PRO A 176 -21.91 -6.84 -5.84
C PRO A 176 -21.52 -5.99 -7.06
N SER A 177 -21.44 -6.55 -8.28
CA SER A 177 -21.17 -5.77 -9.49
C SER A 177 -22.20 -4.66 -9.70
N MET A 178 -21.73 -3.51 -10.18
CA MET A 178 -22.61 -2.46 -10.71
C MET A 178 -22.13 -2.06 -12.09
N ALA A 179 -23.08 -1.95 -13.01
CA ALA A 179 -22.88 -1.35 -14.30
C ALA A 179 -23.28 0.12 -14.18
N VAL A 180 -22.32 1.04 -14.28
CA VAL A 180 -22.55 2.48 -14.12
C VAL A 180 -22.82 3.10 -15.48
N ASP A 181 -23.88 3.90 -15.57
CA ASP A 181 -24.24 4.71 -16.75
C ASP A 181 -23.54 6.07 -16.71
N ARG A 182 -23.77 6.82 -15.62
CA ARG A 182 -23.31 8.21 -15.48
C ARG A 182 -23.09 8.60 -14.02
N THR A 183 -22.53 9.79 -13.84
CA THR A 183 -22.40 10.46 -12.55
C THR A 183 -23.32 11.69 -12.49
N ASP A 184 -23.89 11.95 -11.32
CA ASP A 184 -24.81 13.07 -11.08
C ASP A 184 -24.57 13.64 -9.67
N GLY A 185 -23.89 14.79 -9.58
CA GLY A 185 -23.51 15.40 -8.30
C GLY A 185 -22.53 14.53 -7.50
N VAL A 186 -22.97 14.03 -6.35
CA VAL A 186 -22.19 13.08 -5.50
C VAL A 186 -22.60 11.62 -5.73
N ASP A 187 -23.55 11.37 -6.64
CA ASP A 187 -24.09 10.04 -6.90
C ASP A 187 -23.50 9.43 -8.18
N VAL A 188 -23.47 8.11 -8.22
CA VAL A 188 -23.35 7.31 -9.45
C VAL A 188 -24.72 6.75 -9.79
N VAL A 189 -25.07 6.79 -11.07
CA VAL A 189 -26.32 6.23 -11.58
C VAL A 189 -26.01 4.98 -12.39
N ASP A 190 -26.65 3.87 -12.04
CA ASP A 190 -26.45 2.59 -12.72
C ASP A 190 -27.28 2.47 -14.03
N LEU A 191 -27.06 1.39 -14.79
CA LEU A 191 -27.79 1.12 -16.04
C LEU A 191 -29.30 0.93 -15.86
N ASP A 192 -29.73 0.60 -14.63
CA ASP A 192 -31.13 0.44 -14.25
C ASP A 192 -31.77 1.78 -13.80
N GLY A 193 -30.98 2.84 -13.71
CA GLY A 193 -31.41 4.18 -13.33
C GLY A 193 -31.44 4.42 -11.81
N ASN A 194 -30.89 3.51 -11.00
CA ASN A 194 -30.80 3.72 -9.56
C ASN A 194 -29.67 4.71 -9.25
N SER A 195 -29.96 5.68 -8.38
CA SER A 195 -28.95 6.60 -7.85
C SER A 195 -28.32 6.05 -6.58
N LEU A 196 -26.99 6.03 -6.51
CA LEU A 196 -26.23 5.60 -5.34
C LEU A 196 -25.20 6.65 -4.94
N MET A 197 -25.23 7.08 -3.68
CA MET A 197 -24.24 8.02 -3.14
C MET A 197 -22.84 7.40 -3.18
N ASP A 198 -21.90 8.02 -3.90
CA ASP A 198 -20.56 7.45 -4.03
C ASP A 198 -19.64 7.86 -2.88
N ILE A 199 -19.43 6.93 -1.96
CA ILE A 199 -18.41 7.02 -0.92
C ILE A 199 -17.17 6.18 -1.26
N SER A 200 -17.12 5.55 -2.45
CA SER A 200 -15.91 4.90 -2.96
C SER A 200 -14.86 5.90 -3.44
N GLY A 201 -15.29 7.14 -3.74
CA GLY A 201 -14.49 8.26 -4.24
C GLY A 201 -13.68 7.90 -5.48
N SER A 202 -14.22 7.03 -6.34
CA SER A 202 -13.53 6.46 -7.51
C SER A 202 -12.10 6.01 -7.19
N TYR A 203 -11.94 5.21 -6.12
CA TYR A 203 -10.65 4.70 -5.65
C TYR A 203 -9.61 5.78 -5.28
N GLY A 204 -10.08 6.95 -4.83
CA GLY A 204 -9.22 8.08 -4.46
C GLY A 204 -9.08 9.14 -5.54
N VAL A 205 -9.57 8.89 -6.75
CA VAL A 205 -9.54 9.89 -7.84
C VAL A 205 -10.46 11.06 -7.50
N ASN A 206 -11.69 10.81 -7.06
CA ASN A 206 -12.69 11.87 -6.89
C ASN A 206 -12.41 12.72 -5.63
N VAL A 207 -11.61 13.78 -5.79
CA VAL A 207 -11.36 14.81 -4.77
C VAL A 207 -12.32 15.98 -4.95
N CYS A 208 -12.56 16.37 -6.19
CA CYS A 208 -13.25 17.62 -6.53
C CYS A 208 -14.78 17.50 -6.60
N GLY A 209 -15.31 16.30 -6.80
CA GLY A 209 -16.68 16.08 -7.25
C GLY A 209 -16.75 15.82 -8.77
N TYR A 210 -17.71 15.01 -9.20
CA TYR A 210 -17.77 14.53 -10.59
C TYR A 210 -17.97 15.63 -11.64
N GLU A 211 -18.75 16.66 -11.33
CA GLU A 211 -19.00 17.77 -12.25
C GLU A 211 -17.72 18.55 -12.57
N MET A 212 -16.86 18.77 -11.56
CA MET A 212 -15.56 19.41 -11.79
C MET A 212 -14.66 18.57 -12.71
N TYR A 213 -14.66 17.24 -12.55
CA TYR A 213 -13.89 16.37 -13.46
C TYR A 213 -14.41 16.43 -14.90
N LYS A 214 -15.74 16.53 -15.10
CA LYS A 214 -16.30 16.72 -16.45
C LYS A 214 -15.82 18.03 -17.06
N GLU A 215 -15.81 19.12 -16.28
CA GLU A 215 -15.31 20.42 -16.73
C GLU A 215 -13.81 20.40 -17.10
N PHE A 216 -12.97 19.73 -16.29
CA PHE A 216 -11.55 19.58 -16.60
C PHE A 216 -11.34 18.80 -17.90
N ILE A 217 -12.09 17.71 -18.10
CA ILE A 217 -12.04 16.89 -19.30
C ILE A 217 -12.49 17.69 -20.52
N GLU A 218 -13.60 18.43 -20.43
CA GLU A 218 -14.09 19.29 -21.51
C GLU A 218 -13.05 20.35 -21.89
N THR A 219 -12.47 21.01 -20.88
CA THR A 219 -11.41 22.01 -21.07
C THR A 219 -10.19 21.41 -21.76
N GLY A 220 -9.71 20.25 -21.29
CA GLY A 220 -8.58 19.55 -21.89
C GLY A 220 -8.86 19.11 -23.33
N TRP A 221 -10.08 18.65 -23.60
CA TRP A 221 -10.50 18.22 -24.93
C TRP A 221 -10.62 19.39 -25.91
N ALA A 222 -11.14 20.54 -25.47
CA ALA A 222 -11.27 21.74 -26.30
C ALA A 222 -9.91 22.23 -26.85
N THR A 223 -8.83 22.02 -26.09
CA THR A 223 -7.46 22.29 -26.54
C THR A 223 -6.93 21.17 -27.44
N ALA A 224 -7.00 19.92 -26.98
CA ALA A 224 -6.41 18.78 -27.68
C ALA A 224 -7.06 18.51 -29.05
N SER A 225 -8.37 18.69 -29.17
CA SER A 225 -9.12 18.51 -30.44
C SER A 225 -8.68 19.48 -31.54
N LYS A 226 -8.16 20.65 -31.17
CA LYS A 226 -7.65 21.66 -32.13
C LYS A 226 -6.19 21.44 -32.49
N GLN A 227 -5.37 21.03 -31.52
CA GLN A 227 -3.93 20.84 -31.70
C GLN A 227 -3.57 19.48 -32.33
N GLY A 228 -4.45 18.49 -32.19
CA GLY A 228 -4.17 17.10 -32.54
C GLY A 228 -3.28 16.40 -31.50
N LEU A 229 -2.89 15.16 -31.81
CA LEU A 229 -2.06 14.33 -30.94
C LEU A 229 -0.60 14.37 -31.40
N PHE A 230 0.24 15.12 -30.69
CA PHE A 230 1.69 15.07 -30.86
C PHE A 230 2.30 14.35 -29.65
N LEU A 231 3.02 13.25 -29.90
CA LEU A 231 3.71 12.48 -28.87
C LEU A 231 5.22 12.71 -28.99
N GLY A 232 5.92 12.73 -27.85
CA GLY A 232 7.36 13.00 -27.77
C GLY A 232 7.73 14.49 -27.76
N SER A 233 6.99 15.33 -28.47
CA SER A 233 7.07 16.80 -28.38
C SER A 233 6.22 17.34 -27.23
N LEU A 234 6.58 18.51 -26.68
CA LEU A 234 5.88 19.15 -25.57
C LEU A 234 5.39 20.55 -25.97
N ASP A 235 4.30 21.01 -25.38
CA ASP A 235 3.75 22.36 -25.56
C ASP A 235 3.76 23.20 -24.26
N ASN A 236 3.33 24.46 -24.35
CA ASN A 236 3.34 25.41 -23.22
C ASN A 236 2.51 24.96 -22.02
N THR A 237 1.45 24.18 -22.22
CA THR A 237 0.63 23.59 -21.15
C THR A 237 1.47 22.72 -20.22
N VAL A 238 2.45 21.99 -20.78
CA VAL A 238 3.38 21.18 -20.00
C VAL A 238 4.25 22.08 -19.13
N LEU A 239 4.74 23.20 -19.66
CA LEU A 239 5.55 24.16 -18.92
C LEU A 239 4.76 24.78 -17.75
N ASP A 240 3.51 25.17 -17.98
CA ASP A 240 2.61 25.69 -16.95
C ASP A 240 2.39 24.65 -15.84
N ASN A 241 2.10 23.41 -16.23
CA ASN A 241 1.90 22.30 -15.28
C ASN A 241 3.15 22.06 -14.43
N ILE A 242 4.34 22.06 -15.05
CA ILE A 242 5.61 21.96 -14.32
C ILE A 242 5.74 23.11 -13.32
N GLY A 243 5.42 24.35 -13.72
CA GLY A 243 5.48 25.52 -12.84
C GLY A 243 4.62 25.35 -11.58
N MET A 244 3.36 24.94 -11.72
CA MET A 244 2.46 24.69 -10.59
C MET A 244 2.90 23.48 -9.75
N LEU A 245 3.30 22.37 -10.39
CA LEU A 245 3.76 21.17 -9.69
C LEU A 245 5.02 21.42 -8.87
N ARG A 246 5.94 22.27 -9.33
CA ARG A 246 7.13 22.68 -8.55
C ARG A 246 6.74 23.45 -7.30
N LYS A 247 5.76 24.36 -7.37
CA LYS A 247 5.24 25.08 -6.20
C LYS A 247 4.57 24.14 -5.20
N VAL A 248 3.68 23.27 -5.68
CA VAL A 248 2.96 22.30 -4.85
C VAL A 248 3.94 21.37 -4.14
N SER A 249 4.83 20.74 -4.92
CA SER A 249 5.78 19.74 -4.42
C SER A 249 6.96 20.33 -3.65
N GLY A 250 7.34 21.59 -3.89
CA GLY A 250 8.58 22.18 -3.38
C GLY A 250 9.85 21.63 -4.05
N GLN A 251 9.75 21.10 -5.27
CA GLN A 251 10.86 20.44 -5.98
C GLN A 251 11.27 21.17 -7.27
N ASP A 252 12.43 20.78 -7.81
CA ASP A 252 13.02 21.44 -8.98
C ASP A 252 12.57 20.86 -10.32
N GLU A 253 12.45 19.54 -10.41
CA GLU A 253 12.19 18.82 -11.66
C GLU A 253 10.96 17.93 -11.55
N VAL A 254 10.35 17.68 -12.71
CA VAL A 254 9.10 16.92 -12.87
C VAL A 254 9.26 15.92 -14.02
N SER A 255 8.76 14.70 -13.84
CA SER A 255 8.73 13.64 -14.85
C SER A 255 7.32 13.05 -14.93
N PHE A 256 6.78 12.91 -16.14
CA PHE A 256 5.42 12.42 -16.40
C PHE A 256 5.42 10.93 -16.83
N HIS A 257 4.40 10.21 -16.40
CA HIS A 257 4.19 8.77 -16.57
C HIS A 257 2.69 8.47 -16.73
N MET A 258 2.32 7.22 -17.04
CA MET A 258 0.91 6.86 -17.32
C MET A 258 0.14 6.37 -16.09
N SER A 259 0.83 6.08 -14.99
CA SER A 259 0.19 5.63 -13.75
C SER A 259 1.02 5.92 -12.52
N GLY A 260 0.38 5.89 -11.35
CA GLY A 260 1.08 5.93 -10.07
C GLY A 260 2.09 4.79 -9.90
N THR A 261 1.79 3.59 -10.43
CA THR A 261 2.75 2.46 -10.45
C THR A 261 4.03 2.85 -11.19
N GLU A 262 3.91 3.43 -12.39
CA GLU A 262 5.08 3.89 -13.16
C GLU A 262 5.83 5.03 -12.47
N ALA A 263 5.12 5.95 -11.82
CA ALA A 263 5.73 7.02 -11.04
C ALA A 263 6.60 6.46 -9.91
N VAL A 264 6.08 5.48 -9.15
CA VAL A 264 6.86 4.80 -8.09
C VAL A 264 8.04 4.02 -8.69
N MET A 265 7.83 3.27 -9.76
CA MET A 265 8.92 2.55 -10.46
C MET A 265 10.04 3.50 -10.88
N CYS A 266 9.67 4.65 -11.43
CA CYS A 266 10.57 5.71 -11.82
C CYS A 266 11.33 6.28 -10.62
N ALA A 267 10.62 6.68 -9.56
CA ALA A 267 11.19 7.27 -8.34
C ALA A 267 12.21 6.35 -7.67
N VAL A 268 11.89 5.06 -7.56
CA VAL A 268 12.81 4.04 -7.03
C VAL A 268 14.05 3.89 -7.93
N ARG A 269 13.85 3.87 -9.26
CA ARG A 269 14.95 3.71 -10.21
C ARG A 269 15.89 4.91 -10.20
N VAL A 270 15.38 6.14 -10.18
CA VAL A 270 16.21 7.36 -10.09
C VAL A 270 16.96 7.44 -8.76
N ALA A 271 16.33 7.04 -7.64
CA ALA A 271 17.00 6.99 -6.34
C ALA A 271 18.17 6.00 -6.34
N ARG A 272 17.96 4.77 -6.84
CA ARG A 272 19.03 3.77 -6.99
C ARG A 272 20.15 4.25 -7.91
N PHE A 273 19.78 4.84 -9.04
CA PHE A 273 20.75 5.39 -9.99
C PHE A 273 21.60 6.49 -9.34
N ASN A 274 20.99 7.52 -8.76
CA ASN A 274 21.76 8.68 -8.27
C ASN A 274 22.49 8.43 -6.94
N THR A 275 22.03 7.47 -6.12
CA THR A 275 22.74 7.10 -4.88
C THR A 275 23.76 5.97 -5.05
N ASN A 276 23.68 5.20 -6.14
CA ASN A 276 24.43 3.96 -6.36
C ASN A 276 24.20 2.90 -5.26
N LYS A 277 23.08 3.00 -4.53
CA LYS A 277 22.64 2.06 -3.50
C LYS A 277 21.55 1.15 -4.06
N LYS A 278 21.33 0.00 -3.43
CA LYS A 278 20.48 -1.07 -4.00
C LYS A 278 19.17 -1.25 -3.25
N LEU A 279 19.20 -1.17 -1.93
CA LEU A 279 18.04 -1.50 -1.11
C LEU A 279 17.02 -0.37 -1.12
N VAL A 280 15.76 -0.74 -1.07
CA VAL A 280 14.65 0.18 -0.81
C VAL A 280 13.94 -0.28 0.44
N VAL A 281 13.52 0.66 1.28
CA VAL A 281 12.67 0.37 2.43
C VAL A 281 11.24 0.73 2.08
N THR A 282 10.31 -0.17 2.39
CA THR A 282 8.87 0.10 2.44
C THR A 282 8.36 -0.26 3.83
N PHE A 283 7.10 0.01 4.11
CA PHE A 283 6.48 -0.30 5.39
C PHE A 283 5.29 -1.26 5.21
N GLY A 284 5.07 -2.11 6.21
CA GLY A 284 3.99 -3.10 6.21
C GLY A 284 2.61 -2.46 6.04
N GLY A 285 1.79 -3.03 5.16
CA GLY A 285 0.44 -2.52 4.89
C GLY A 285 0.37 -1.37 3.88
N ALA A 286 1.49 -0.92 3.31
CA ALA A 286 1.48 0.07 2.24
C ALA A 286 1.16 -0.55 0.86
N TYR A 287 0.60 0.27 -0.04
CA TYR A 287 0.39 -0.07 -1.45
C TYR A 287 1.01 1.01 -2.31
N HIS A 288 1.98 0.60 -3.13
CA HIS A 288 2.79 1.48 -3.97
C HIS A 288 2.70 1.07 -5.45
N GLY A 289 1.52 0.60 -5.86
CA GLY A 289 1.29 -0.02 -7.16
C GLY A 289 1.54 -1.54 -7.15
N TRP A 290 1.38 -2.14 -8.33
CA TRP A 290 1.41 -3.59 -8.51
C TRP A 290 2.71 -4.12 -9.14
N TRP A 291 3.70 -3.25 -9.34
CA TRP A 291 5.03 -3.69 -9.78
C TRP A 291 5.64 -4.67 -8.76
N ASP A 292 6.20 -5.79 -9.23
CA ASP A 292 6.76 -6.87 -8.38
C ASP A 292 7.77 -6.38 -7.34
N GLY A 293 8.47 -5.27 -7.63
CA GLY A 293 9.40 -4.68 -6.67
C GLY A 293 8.71 -4.12 -5.42
N MET A 294 7.45 -3.70 -5.50
CA MET A 294 6.76 -2.96 -4.44
C MET A 294 5.62 -3.75 -3.79
N GLN A 295 5.48 -5.04 -4.11
CA GLN A 295 4.48 -5.94 -3.53
C GLN A 295 5.13 -7.10 -2.77
N PRO A 296 5.64 -6.89 -1.54
CA PRO A 296 6.34 -7.94 -0.78
C PRO A 296 5.42 -9.00 -0.14
N VAL A 297 4.10 -8.94 -0.37
CA VAL A 297 3.09 -9.80 0.25
C VAL A 297 2.15 -10.40 -0.82
N ALA A 298 0.86 -10.53 -0.53
CA ALA A 298 -0.14 -11.13 -1.42
C ALA A 298 -0.17 -10.57 -2.84
N GLY A 299 -0.16 -11.49 -3.81
CA GLY A 299 -0.31 -11.19 -5.24
C GLY A 299 0.99 -11.17 -6.04
N ASN A 300 2.12 -11.52 -5.43
CA ASN A 300 3.43 -11.51 -6.10
C ASN A 300 4.18 -12.83 -5.89
N GLU A 301 4.53 -13.48 -7.00
CA GLU A 301 5.31 -14.74 -7.01
C GLU A 301 6.82 -14.49 -6.83
N ARG A 302 7.29 -13.26 -7.06
CA ARG A 302 8.69 -12.89 -6.86
C ARG A 302 8.93 -12.49 -5.40
N VAL A 303 9.99 -13.02 -4.81
CA VAL A 303 10.54 -12.54 -3.52
C VAL A 303 11.55 -11.41 -3.78
N PRO A 304 11.24 -10.13 -3.44
CA PRO A 304 12.13 -9.01 -3.73
C PRO A 304 13.24 -8.89 -2.67
N PHE A 305 14.40 -9.51 -2.91
CA PHE A 305 15.57 -9.43 -2.01
C PHE A 305 16.20 -8.03 -1.92
N ASP A 306 15.82 -7.13 -2.83
CA ASP A 306 16.28 -5.75 -2.91
C ASP A 306 15.37 -4.76 -2.18
N VAL A 307 14.39 -5.25 -1.41
CA VAL A 307 13.38 -4.46 -0.70
C VAL A 307 13.20 -4.95 0.73
N LEU A 308 13.27 -4.03 1.69
CA LEU A 308 13.06 -4.27 3.10
C LEU A 308 11.68 -3.75 3.51
N CYS A 309 10.72 -4.64 3.74
CA CYS A 309 9.41 -4.25 4.27
C CYS A 309 9.46 -4.19 5.80
N LEU A 310 9.60 -2.99 6.37
CA LEU A 310 9.74 -2.78 7.81
C LEU A 310 8.38 -2.54 8.48
N LYS A 311 8.33 -2.67 9.81
CA LYS A 311 7.16 -2.29 10.62
C LYS A 311 6.97 -0.78 10.58
N ASP A 312 5.76 -0.36 10.24
CA ASP A 312 5.36 1.05 10.28
C ASP A 312 5.37 1.59 11.72
N MET A 313 5.52 2.92 11.88
CA MET A 313 5.56 3.61 13.18
C MET A 313 6.55 3.04 14.22
N SER A 314 7.55 2.26 13.78
CA SER A 314 8.47 1.56 14.68
C SER A 314 9.78 2.31 14.87
N ALA A 315 10.17 2.54 16.13
CA ALA A 315 11.49 3.08 16.46
C ALA A 315 12.63 2.18 15.94
N LEU A 316 12.41 0.85 15.99
CA LEU A 316 13.38 -0.12 15.49
C LEU A 316 13.57 -0.04 13.97
N ALA A 317 12.52 0.31 13.23
CA ALA A 317 12.62 0.55 11.80
C ALA A 317 13.51 1.78 11.51
N LEU A 318 13.33 2.88 12.28
CA LEU A 318 14.20 4.07 12.17
C LEU A 318 15.66 3.74 12.49
N THR A 319 15.92 2.99 13.56
CA THR A 319 17.28 2.51 13.89
C THR A 319 17.87 1.66 12.77
N THR A 320 17.07 0.78 12.18
CA THR A 320 17.49 -0.08 11.06
C THR A 320 17.85 0.76 9.83
N ILE A 321 17.03 1.76 9.48
CA ILE A 321 17.32 2.67 8.36
C ILE A 321 18.66 3.38 8.60
N LYS A 322 18.88 3.92 9.81
CA LYS A 322 20.13 4.59 10.17
C LYS A 322 21.35 3.68 10.05
N LEU A 323 21.30 2.47 10.60
CA LEU A 323 22.41 1.49 10.56
C LEU A 323 22.67 0.91 9.16
N ARG A 324 21.68 0.97 8.27
CA ARG A 324 21.77 0.45 6.90
C ARG A 324 21.82 1.55 5.84
N GLY A 325 21.99 2.81 6.22
CA GLY A 325 21.94 3.96 5.32
C GLY A 325 22.90 3.86 4.13
N SER A 326 24.04 3.19 4.28
CA SER A 326 25.00 2.95 3.18
C SER A 326 24.51 1.98 2.10
N GLU A 327 23.50 1.15 2.39
CA GLU A 327 22.92 0.19 1.44
C GLU A 327 21.58 0.65 0.85
N ILE A 328 20.87 1.54 1.57
CA ILE A 328 19.50 1.95 1.27
C ILE A 328 19.52 3.17 0.35
N ALA A 329 19.03 3.01 -0.87
CA ALA A 329 18.81 4.08 -1.83
C ALA A 329 17.68 5.01 -1.38
N ALA A 330 16.56 4.42 -0.99
CA ALA A 330 15.37 5.15 -0.64
C ALA A 330 14.53 4.48 0.45
N VAL A 331 13.80 5.31 1.20
CA VAL A 331 12.63 4.90 1.99
C VAL A 331 11.39 5.44 1.30
N LEU A 332 10.45 4.55 0.99
CA LEU A 332 9.16 4.88 0.38
C LEU A 332 8.06 4.74 1.43
N VAL A 333 7.25 5.78 1.59
CA VAL A 333 6.12 5.80 2.52
C VAL A 333 4.91 6.42 1.84
N ASN A 334 3.73 5.83 2.07
CA ASN A 334 2.46 6.48 1.74
C ASN A 334 2.02 7.22 3.00
N PRO A 335 1.97 8.56 3.04
CA PRO A 335 1.79 9.33 4.27
C PRO A 335 0.34 9.31 4.82
N LEU A 336 -0.34 8.16 4.72
CA LEU A 336 -1.61 7.83 5.38
C LEU A 336 -1.71 6.33 5.71
N GLN A 337 -0.68 5.53 5.42
CA GLN A 337 -0.74 4.06 5.53
C GLN A 337 -1.04 3.53 6.94
N CYS A 338 -0.75 4.30 8.00
CA CYS A 338 -1.09 3.93 9.37
C CYS A 338 -2.60 3.90 9.61
N PHE A 339 -3.36 4.75 8.92
CA PHE A 339 -4.82 4.74 8.88
C PHE A 339 -5.32 3.61 7.98
N HIS A 340 -4.59 3.36 6.88
CA HIS A 340 -4.97 2.45 5.81
C HIS A 340 -3.95 1.30 5.64
N LEU A 341 -3.97 0.31 6.54
CA LEU A 341 -3.01 -0.81 6.52
C LEU A 341 -3.16 -1.79 5.32
N ASN A 342 -3.89 -1.43 4.24
CA ASN A 342 -4.28 -2.31 3.13
C ASN A 342 -4.73 -3.71 3.59
N GLN A 343 -5.36 -3.78 4.77
CA GLN A 343 -5.84 -5.02 5.33
C GLN A 343 -7.13 -5.44 4.62
N SER A 344 -7.37 -6.75 4.59
CA SER A 344 -8.64 -7.27 4.12
C SER A 344 -9.82 -6.62 4.86
N PRO A 345 -10.97 -6.50 4.20
CA PRO A 345 -12.23 -6.21 4.87
C PRO A 345 -12.48 -7.14 6.07
N PRO A 346 -13.35 -6.77 7.03
CA PRO A 346 -13.71 -7.62 8.18
C PRO A 346 -14.10 -9.02 7.71
N SER A 347 -13.23 -10.00 7.96
CA SER A 347 -13.35 -11.39 7.52
C SER A 347 -12.75 -12.29 8.61
N ASP A 348 -13.03 -13.59 8.57
CA ASP A 348 -12.53 -14.53 9.58
C ASP A 348 -11.02 -14.41 9.86
N PRO A 349 -10.13 -14.29 8.86
CA PRO A 349 -8.71 -14.08 9.12
C PRO A 349 -8.41 -12.76 9.86
N VAL A 350 -9.21 -11.72 9.65
CA VAL A 350 -9.10 -10.42 10.35
C VAL A 350 -9.63 -10.55 11.79
N LEU A 351 -10.71 -11.31 12.02
CA LEU A 351 -11.25 -11.60 13.35
C LEU A 351 -10.27 -12.38 14.23
N SER A 352 -9.39 -13.20 13.66
CA SER A 352 -8.33 -13.88 14.42
C SER A 352 -7.40 -12.91 15.16
N THR A 353 -7.20 -11.70 14.62
CA THR A 353 -6.18 -10.76 15.10
C THR A 353 -6.66 -9.74 16.15
N ASN A 354 -7.98 -9.58 16.41
CA ASN A 354 -8.61 -8.57 17.31
C ASN A 354 -8.08 -7.12 17.27
N ASN A 355 -7.10 -6.79 16.43
CA ASN A 355 -6.30 -5.58 16.53
C ASN A 355 -6.52 -4.68 15.32
N ARG A 356 -7.75 -4.63 14.78
CA ARG A 356 -8.05 -3.66 13.74
C ARG A 356 -8.08 -2.26 14.35
N LYS A 357 -6.93 -1.62 14.38
CA LYS A 357 -6.75 -0.21 14.75
C LYS A 357 -6.79 0.62 13.47
N VAL A 358 -7.98 0.84 12.92
CA VAL A 358 -8.17 1.87 11.89
C VAL A 358 -8.70 3.10 12.62
N GLY A 359 -7.96 4.19 12.58
CA GLY A 359 -8.29 5.42 13.29
C GLY A 359 -7.10 6.39 13.26
N PRO A 360 -7.29 7.66 13.63
CA PRO A 360 -6.20 8.58 13.90
C PRO A 360 -5.14 7.90 14.77
N ALA A 361 -3.88 8.01 14.35
CA ALA A 361 -2.73 7.41 14.98
C ALA A 361 -1.97 8.53 15.66
N PRO A 362 -2.14 8.72 16.99
CA PRO A 362 -1.43 9.76 17.71
C PRO A 362 0.08 9.62 17.47
N GLY A 363 0.76 10.73 17.22
CA GLY A 363 2.20 10.70 16.97
C GLY A 363 2.62 10.44 15.52
N TYR A 364 1.69 10.24 14.56
CA TYR A 364 2.08 9.92 13.18
C TYR A 364 2.80 11.07 12.48
N LYS A 365 2.35 12.31 12.69
CA LYS A 365 3.06 13.50 12.20
C LYS A 365 4.49 13.54 12.74
N GLU A 366 4.65 13.36 14.04
CA GLU A 366 5.94 13.30 14.74
C GLU A 366 6.81 12.15 14.23
N TRP A 367 6.19 11.01 13.91
CA TRP A 367 6.88 9.88 13.30
C TRP A 367 7.37 10.21 11.88
N LEU A 368 6.58 10.87 11.04
CA LEU A 368 7.01 11.33 9.72
C LEU A 368 8.17 12.34 9.81
N HIS A 369 8.14 13.26 10.79
CA HIS A 369 9.27 14.15 11.07
C HIS A 369 10.54 13.37 11.48
N LYS A 370 10.40 12.37 12.36
CA LYS A 370 11.51 11.49 12.77
C LYS A 370 12.03 10.66 11.59
N LEU A 371 11.16 10.18 10.72
CA LEU A 371 11.51 9.44 9.51
C LEU A 371 12.31 10.34 8.55
N ARG A 372 11.81 11.54 8.26
CA ARG A 372 12.54 12.55 7.47
C ARG A 372 13.92 12.81 8.04
N LYS A 373 14.02 13.10 9.35
CA LYS A 373 15.30 13.34 10.00
C LYS A 373 16.24 12.13 9.87
N THR A 374 15.70 10.92 10.07
CA THR A 374 16.48 9.67 9.96
C THR A 374 17.02 9.47 8.55
N CYS A 375 16.21 9.72 7.53
CA CYS A 375 16.63 9.66 6.12
C CYS A 375 17.75 10.67 5.83
N THR A 376 17.58 11.92 6.27
CA THR A 376 18.60 12.98 6.13
C THR A 376 19.91 12.59 6.82
N ASP A 377 19.87 12.23 8.10
CA ASP A 377 21.04 11.84 8.89
C ASP A 377 21.79 10.63 8.28
N ALA A 378 21.06 9.72 7.62
CA ALA A 378 21.61 8.50 7.03
C ALA A 378 22.01 8.66 5.55
N GLY A 379 21.76 9.83 4.94
CA GLY A 379 21.97 10.05 3.50
C GLY A 379 21.11 9.15 2.62
N VAL A 380 19.87 8.89 3.04
CA VAL A 380 18.89 8.04 2.34
C VAL A 380 17.79 8.94 1.77
N VAL A 381 17.38 8.70 0.53
CA VAL A 381 16.30 9.45 -0.12
C VAL A 381 14.96 9.10 0.53
N LEU A 382 14.22 10.09 1.01
CA LEU A 382 12.83 9.92 1.42
C LEU A 382 11.91 10.17 0.22
N ILE A 383 11.10 9.18 -0.12
CA ILE A 383 10.09 9.26 -1.16
C ILE A 383 8.71 9.23 -0.51
N PHE A 384 7.91 10.27 -0.75
CA PHE A 384 6.49 10.26 -0.44
C PHE A 384 5.70 9.74 -1.64
N ASP A 385 5.00 8.63 -1.45
CA ASP A 385 3.97 8.18 -2.39
C ASP A 385 2.66 8.91 -2.07
N GLU A 386 2.48 10.05 -2.74
CA GLU A 386 1.30 10.90 -2.66
C GLU A 386 0.30 10.63 -3.80
N VAL A 387 0.37 9.45 -4.44
CA VAL A 387 -0.60 9.05 -5.48
C VAL A 387 -2.03 8.98 -4.91
N TYR A 388 -2.18 8.76 -3.61
CA TYR A 388 -3.48 8.77 -2.92
C TYR A 388 -3.73 10.02 -2.08
N THR A 389 -2.69 10.58 -1.44
CA THR A 389 -2.83 11.68 -0.49
C THR A 389 -2.68 13.07 -1.11
N GLY A 390 -2.04 13.16 -2.28
CA GLY A 390 -1.82 14.41 -2.99
C GLY A 390 -3.15 15.08 -3.32
N PHE A 391 -3.24 16.39 -3.04
CA PHE A 391 -4.47 17.18 -3.18
C PHE A 391 -5.69 16.62 -2.44
N ARG A 392 -5.53 15.70 -1.49
CA ARG A 392 -6.65 15.11 -0.74
C ARG A 392 -6.67 15.55 0.71
N LEU A 393 -5.50 15.53 1.35
CA LEU A 393 -5.38 15.90 2.77
C LEU A 393 -5.27 17.42 2.95
N HIS A 394 -4.76 18.09 1.93
CA HIS A 394 -4.45 19.51 1.87
C HIS A 394 -4.15 19.85 0.39
N PRO A 395 -4.27 21.12 -0.07
CA PRO A 395 -3.92 21.51 -1.44
C PRO A 395 -2.51 21.08 -1.86
N ARG A 396 -1.55 21.09 -0.92
CA ARG A 396 -0.16 20.61 -1.11
C ARG A 396 0.06 19.13 -0.74
N GLY A 397 -1.00 18.34 -0.63
CA GLY A 397 -0.92 16.95 -0.17
C GLY A 397 -0.45 16.81 1.28
N ALA A 398 0.00 15.61 1.62
CA ALA A 398 0.50 15.26 2.93
C ALA A 398 1.74 16.07 3.35
N GLN A 399 2.58 16.51 2.40
CA GLN A 399 3.68 17.42 2.71
C GLN A 399 3.16 18.71 3.37
N GLY A 400 2.07 19.29 2.85
CA GLY A 400 1.42 20.45 3.46
C GLY A 400 0.72 20.12 4.77
N ALA A 401 -0.06 19.02 4.78
CA ALA A 401 -0.85 18.60 5.94
C ALA A 401 0.03 18.30 7.17
N TYR A 402 1.19 17.66 6.96
CA TYR A 402 2.11 17.29 8.06
C TYR A 402 3.31 18.22 8.19
N ASN A 403 3.50 19.18 7.27
CA ASN A 403 4.69 20.03 7.21
C ASN A 403 6.00 19.21 7.15
N VAL A 404 6.04 18.18 6.30
CA VAL A 404 7.21 17.32 6.07
C VAL A 404 7.55 17.30 4.60
N GLN A 405 8.75 17.77 4.25
CA GLN A 405 9.24 17.79 2.88
C GLN A 405 10.00 16.49 2.53
N ALA A 406 9.50 15.74 1.55
CA ALA A 406 10.22 14.58 1.01
C ALA A 406 11.31 15.01 0.03
N ASP A 407 12.25 14.12 -0.29
CA ASP A 407 13.24 14.38 -1.34
C ASP A 407 12.63 14.13 -2.72
N ILE A 408 11.80 13.09 -2.86
CA ILE A 408 11.04 12.81 -4.08
C ILE A 408 9.57 12.62 -3.70
N VAL A 409 8.67 13.06 -4.56
CA VAL A 409 7.23 12.87 -4.39
C VAL A 409 6.63 12.26 -5.64
N CYS A 410 5.78 11.25 -5.47
CA CYS A 410 4.99 10.65 -6.53
C CYS A 410 3.54 11.13 -6.43
N TYR A 411 2.97 11.61 -7.54
CA TYR A 411 1.54 11.93 -7.65
C TYR A 411 0.87 11.09 -8.74
N GLY A 412 -0.46 11.04 -8.71
CA GLY A 412 -1.29 10.35 -9.70
C GLY A 412 -2.77 10.60 -9.42
N LYS A 413 -3.63 9.64 -9.77
CA LYS A 413 -5.08 9.68 -9.50
C LYS A 413 -5.70 11.05 -9.87
N THR A 414 -6.12 11.82 -8.87
CA THR A 414 -6.81 13.11 -9.03
C THR A 414 -6.04 14.12 -9.89
N LEU A 415 -4.71 14.09 -9.87
CA LEU A 415 -3.87 15.07 -10.56
C LEU A 415 -4.12 15.09 -12.07
N GLY A 416 -4.55 13.97 -12.67
CA GLY A 416 -4.85 13.92 -14.10
C GLY A 416 -6.13 14.63 -14.50
N GLY A 417 -6.86 15.22 -13.54
CA GLY A 417 -8.16 15.85 -13.76
C GLY A 417 -9.18 14.88 -14.38
N GLY A 418 -9.10 13.60 -14.04
CA GLY A 418 -10.02 12.55 -14.53
C GLY A 418 -9.38 11.58 -15.52
N LEU A 419 -8.16 11.86 -15.99
CA LEU A 419 -7.43 11.00 -16.93
C LEU A 419 -6.21 10.30 -16.28
N PRO A 420 -5.71 9.19 -16.87
CA PRO A 420 -4.56 8.46 -16.32
C PRO A 420 -3.28 9.29 -16.29
N ILE A 421 -2.62 9.32 -15.14
CA ILE A 421 -1.32 9.97 -14.98
C ILE A 421 -0.53 9.37 -13.80
N GLY A 422 0.79 9.41 -13.92
CA GLY A 422 1.74 9.41 -12.81
C GLY A 422 2.73 10.55 -12.95
N VAL A 423 3.15 11.16 -11.84
CA VAL A 423 4.12 12.26 -11.84
C VAL A 423 5.16 12.00 -10.76
N VAL A 424 6.43 12.25 -11.07
CA VAL A 424 7.53 12.25 -10.11
C VAL A 424 8.13 13.64 -10.03
N CYS A 425 8.17 14.20 -8.83
CA CYS A 425 8.82 15.48 -8.55
C CYS A 425 10.04 15.24 -7.65
N GLY A 426 11.17 15.87 -7.93
CA GLY A 426 12.37 15.75 -7.10
C GLY A 426 13.44 16.77 -7.47
N PRO A 427 14.55 16.83 -6.71
CA PRO A 427 15.65 17.73 -7.01
C PRO A 427 16.38 17.25 -8.26
N LYS A 428 16.93 18.20 -9.02
CA LYS A 428 17.66 17.94 -10.28
C LYS A 428 18.71 16.84 -10.17
N VAL A 429 19.46 16.83 -9.06
CA VAL A 429 20.51 15.82 -8.81
C VAL A 429 19.95 14.39 -8.67
N LEU A 430 18.75 14.23 -8.12
CA LEU A 430 18.11 12.92 -7.98
C LEU A 430 17.28 12.53 -9.19
N MET A 431 16.85 13.49 -10.01
CA MET A 431 16.05 13.25 -11.22
C MET A 431 16.91 12.98 -12.47
N ALA A 432 18.22 13.21 -12.38
CA ALA A 432 19.18 12.95 -13.45
C ALA A 432 19.08 11.52 -14.00
N ARG A 433 19.07 11.43 -15.34
CA ARG A 433 18.95 10.16 -16.10
C ARG A 433 20.23 9.69 -16.76
N GLY A 434 21.28 10.51 -16.75
CA GLY A 434 22.57 10.18 -17.33
C GLY A 434 23.70 10.61 -16.40
N ASP A 435 24.80 9.87 -16.44
CA ASP A 435 26.01 10.23 -15.73
C ASP A 435 26.87 11.15 -16.60
N THR A 436 27.20 12.34 -16.11
CA THR A 436 27.99 13.34 -16.86
C THR A 436 29.43 12.90 -17.13
N LYS A 437 29.94 11.89 -16.41
CA LYS A 437 31.30 11.37 -16.54
C LYS A 437 31.35 9.99 -17.21
N LYS A 438 30.23 9.26 -17.22
CA LYS A 438 30.16 7.87 -17.72
C LYS A 438 29.02 7.74 -18.73
N ALA A 439 29.30 7.95 -20.01
CA ALA A 439 28.30 7.97 -21.08
C ALA A 439 27.36 6.73 -21.10
N ALA A 440 27.87 5.54 -20.79
CA ALA A 440 27.09 4.30 -20.77
C ALA A 440 26.22 4.11 -19.51
N ARG A 441 26.39 4.95 -18.48
CA ARG A 441 25.64 4.87 -17.22
C ARG A 441 24.38 5.73 -17.35
N ILE A 442 23.30 5.09 -17.79
CA ILE A 442 22.02 5.71 -18.10
C ILE A 442 20.90 5.05 -17.28
N ASN A 443 19.96 5.87 -16.81
CA ASN A 443 18.70 5.43 -16.24
C ASN A 443 17.60 5.49 -17.31
N TYR A 444 17.38 4.36 -17.98
CA TYR A 444 16.46 4.26 -19.10
C TYR A 444 15.00 4.18 -18.61
N VAL A 445 14.25 5.26 -18.82
CA VAL A 445 12.80 5.34 -18.57
C VAL A 445 12.17 6.11 -19.72
N ILE A 446 11.26 5.45 -20.42
CA ILE A 446 10.56 5.97 -21.61
C ILE A 446 9.09 5.58 -21.49
N GLY A 447 8.19 6.45 -21.95
CA GLY A 447 6.78 6.14 -22.12
C GLY A 447 6.19 6.89 -23.30
N THR A 448 5.58 6.17 -24.24
CA THR A 448 5.02 6.74 -25.49
C THR A 448 3.98 7.83 -25.23
N PHE A 449 3.15 7.63 -24.21
CA PHE A 449 2.06 8.53 -23.85
C PHE A 449 2.42 9.47 -22.68
N ALA A 450 3.68 9.50 -22.24
CA ALA A 450 4.12 10.43 -21.23
C ALA A 450 3.86 11.87 -21.71
N ALA A 451 3.26 12.69 -20.84
CA ALA A 451 2.83 14.05 -21.16
C ALA A 451 1.85 14.16 -22.36
N HIS A 452 0.94 13.19 -22.53
CA HIS A 452 -0.11 13.24 -23.55
C HIS A 452 -0.90 14.58 -23.54
N PRO A 453 -1.05 15.31 -24.67
CA PRO A 453 -1.62 16.66 -24.70
C PRO A 453 -3.00 16.80 -24.05
N PHE A 454 -3.91 15.85 -24.32
CA PHE A 454 -5.24 15.82 -23.67
C PHE A 454 -5.16 15.68 -22.14
N VAL A 455 -4.24 14.85 -21.63
CA VAL A 455 -4.02 14.67 -20.19
C VAL A 455 -3.38 15.93 -19.59
N MET A 456 -2.45 16.56 -20.32
CA MET A 456 -1.81 17.81 -19.87
C MET A 456 -2.79 18.97 -19.80
N GLY A 457 -3.71 19.11 -20.77
CA GLY A 457 -4.77 20.11 -20.73
C GLY A 457 -5.74 19.89 -19.57
N THR A 458 -6.16 18.65 -19.36
CA THR A 458 -7.06 18.27 -18.25
C THR A 458 -6.40 18.49 -16.88
N MET A 459 -5.12 18.10 -16.73
CA MET A 459 -4.31 18.40 -15.54
C MET A 459 -4.14 19.90 -15.32
N ASN A 460 -3.96 20.70 -16.38
CA ASN A 460 -3.78 22.14 -16.25
C ASN A 460 -5.01 22.81 -15.67
N ALA A 461 -6.20 22.42 -16.15
CA ALA A 461 -7.48 22.88 -15.60
C ALA A 461 -7.61 22.50 -14.11
N PHE A 462 -7.31 21.24 -13.76
CA PHE A 462 -7.31 20.78 -12.37
C PHE A 462 -6.34 21.57 -11.48
N LEU A 463 -5.09 21.78 -11.92
CA LEU A 463 -4.07 22.48 -11.13
C LEU A 463 -4.45 23.95 -10.90
N LYS A 464 -4.95 24.64 -11.92
CA LYS A 464 -5.46 26.02 -11.80
C LYS A 464 -6.62 26.10 -10.82
N TRP A 465 -7.58 25.18 -10.91
CA TRP A 465 -8.68 25.08 -9.95
C TRP A 465 -8.19 24.81 -8.52
N SER A 466 -7.17 23.96 -8.36
CA SER A 466 -6.65 23.58 -7.04
C SER A 466 -5.95 24.73 -6.29
N GLU A 467 -5.50 25.76 -7.01
CA GLU A 467 -4.84 26.94 -6.46
C GLU A 467 -5.81 28.10 -6.17
N THR A 468 -7.10 28.00 -6.53
CA THR A 468 -8.04 29.10 -6.28
C THR A 468 -8.29 29.27 -4.78
N PRO A 469 -8.45 30.53 -4.29
CA PRO A 469 -8.75 30.79 -2.88
C PRO A 469 -9.99 30.04 -2.38
N GLU A 470 -11.01 29.94 -3.22
CA GLU A 470 -12.26 29.23 -2.91
C GLU A 470 -12.01 27.73 -2.69
N THR A 471 -11.22 27.10 -3.57
CA THR A 471 -10.87 25.68 -3.43
C THR A 471 -10.02 25.45 -2.20
N VAL A 472 -9.03 26.31 -1.93
CA VAL A 472 -8.19 26.20 -0.74
C VAL A 472 -9.03 26.28 0.54
N ALA A 473 -9.97 27.24 0.61
CA ALA A 473 -10.87 27.39 1.75
C ALA A 473 -11.84 26.21 1.92
N SER A 474 -12.22 25.52 0.82
CA SER A 474 -13.17 24.41 0.88
C SER A 474 -12.69 23.19 1.67
N TYR A 475 -11.37 23.03 1.88
CA TYR A 475 -10.83 21.96 2.71
C TYR A 475 -11.23 22.11 4.17
N ASP A 476 -11.23 23.34 4.70
CA ASP A 476 -11.62 23.60 6.09
C ASP A 476 -13.11 23.33 6.28
N THR A 477 -13.95 23.82 5.35
CA THR A 477 -15.39 23.52 5.33
C THR A 477 -15.67 22.01 5.24
N MET A 478 -14.91 21.27 4.43
CA MET A 478 -15.03 19.82 4.34
C MET A 478 -14.69 19.16 5.69
N HIS A 479 -13.61 19.58 6.35
CA HIS A 479 -13.24 19.02 7.66
C HIS A 479 -14.31 19.28 8.73
N GLU A 480 -14.85 20.51 8.80
CA GLU A 480 -15.94 20.84 9.71
C GLU A 480 -17.19 19.99 9.48
N ASN A 481 -17.55 19.76 8.21
CA ASN A 481 -18.69 18.92 7.86
C ASN A 481 -18.47 17.44 8.20
N ILE A 482 -17.24 16.93 8.00
CA ILE A 482 -16.89 15.57 8.38
C ILE A 482 -16.94 15.43 9.91
N ASP A 483 -16.40 16.37 10.67
CA ASP A 483 -16.43 16.31 12.15
C ASP A 483 -17.87 16.30 12.68
N TYR A 484 -18.76 17.09 12.07
CA TYR A 484 -20.19 16.98 12.35
C TYR A 484 -20.75 15.60 12.01
N PHE A 485 -20.47 15.08 10.82
CA PHE A 485 -21.00 13.79 10.39
C PHE A 485 -20.56 12.68 11.35
N ILE A 486 -19.27 12.64 11.69
CA ILE A 486 -18.69 11.64 12.60
C ILE A 486 -19.35 11.73 13.97
N SER A 487 -19.44 12.93 14.56
CA SER A 487 -20.05 13.11 15.89
C SER A 487 -21.54 12.74 15.90
N THR A 488 -22.30 13.18 14.90
CA THR A 488 -23.74 12.92 14.79
C THR A 488 -24.03 11.45 14.50
N ALA A 489 -23.31 10.84 13.57
CA ALA A 489 -23.46 9.43 13.21
C ALA A 489 -23.15 8.53 14.41
N ASN A 490 -22.01 8.74 15.09
CA ASN A 490 -21.61 7.93 16.24
C ASN A 490 -22.58 8.07 17.42
N ALA A 491 -23.07 9.28 17.71
CA ALA A 491 -24.10 9.49 18.74
C ALA A 491 -25.39 8.74 18.38
N THR A 492 -25.80 8.79 17.11
CA THR A 492 -27.02 8.13 16.62
C THR A 492 -26.90 6.60 16.66
N PHE A 493 -25.79 6.04 16.20
CA PHE A 493 -25.53 4.59 16.23
C PHE A 493 -25.54 4.06 17.66
N LYS A 494 -24.86 4.78 18.57
CA LYS A 494 -24.85 4.44 20.00
C LYS A 494 -26.27 4.46 20.61
N ASN A 495 -27.04 5.51 20.35
CA ASN A 495 -28.40 5.65 20.89
C ASN A 495 -29.36 4.56 20.37
N LYS A 496 -29.17 4.10 19.13
CA LYS A 496 -29.97 3.01 18.53
C LYS A 496 -29.44 1.61 18.82
N GLY A 497 -28.26 1.50 19.46
CA GLY A 497 -27.62 0.23 19.80
C GLY A 497 -27.09 -0.53 18.60
N TYR A 498 -26.61 0.16 17.56
CA TYR A 498 -25.92 -0.48 16.43
C TYR A 498 -24.44 -0.69 16.78
N PRO A 499 -23.84 -1.86 16.50
CA PRO A 499 -22.47 -2.18 16.89
C PRO A 499 -21.44 -1.61 15.90
N ILE A 500 -21.66 -0.38 15.46
CA ILE A 500 -20.80 0.31 14.50
C ILE A 500 -20.44 1.71 15.01
N GLU A 501 -19.27 2.16 14.62
CA GLU A 501 -18.84 3.55 14.72
C GLU A 501 -18.10 3.94 13.44
N VAL A 502 -17.97 5.23 13.19
CA VAL A 502 -17.22 5.79 12.07
C VAL A 502 -16.07 6.63 12.59
N THR A 503 -14.95 6.58 11.88
CA THR A 503 -13.76 7.40 12.14
C THR A 503 -13.20 7.92 10.84
N ASN A 504 -12.58 9.08 10.87
CA ASN A 504 -11.89 9.67 9.73
C ASN A 504 -10.43 9.99 10.03
N TRP A 505 -9.68 10.24 8.97
CA TRP A 505 -8.44 10.98 8.95
C TRP A 505 -8.48 11.88 7.71
N TYR A 506 -8.67 13.19 7.93
CA TYR A 506 -9.05 14.14 6.88
C TYR A 506 -10.34 13.65 6.17
N SER A 507 -10.34 13.62 4.83
CA SER A 507 -11.46 13.14 4.00
C SER A 507 -11.53 11.62 3.80
N VAL A 508 -10.58 10.87 4.37
CA VAL A 508 -10.54 9.41 4.29
C VAL A 508 -11.16 8.84 5.56
N TRP A 509 -12.10 7.92 5.45
CA TRP A 509 -12.82 7.41 6.60
C TRP A 509 -13.09 5.91 6.53
N SER A 510 -13.49 5.35 7.67
CA SER A 510 -13.81 3.94 7.83
C SER A 510 -14.98 3.73 8.77
N ILE A 511 -15.68 2.62 8.55
CA ILE A 511 -16.59 2.02 9.51
C ILE A 511 -15.79 1.05 10.37
N LEU A 512 -15.96 1.13 11.68
CA LEU A 512 -15.44 0.22 12.68
C LEU A 512 -16.61 -0.51 13.35
N TYR A 513 -16.30 -1.62 14.01
CA TYR A 513 -17.27 -2.43 14.73
C TYR A 513 -16.90 -2.46 16.20
N THR A 514 -17.88 -2.16 17.06
CA THR A 514 -17.67 -2.04 18.51
C THR A 514 -17.79 -3.38 19.23
N GLU A 515 -18.26 -4.42 18.52
CA GLU A 515 -18.40 -5.78 19.02
C GLU A 515 -17.82 -6.79 18.00
N PRO A 516 -17.41 -8.00 18.41
CA PRO A 516 -16.99 -9.03 17.47
C PRO A 516 -18.18 -9.60 16.68
N GLY A 517 -18.04 -9.76 15.36
CA GLY A 517 -19.07 -10.35 14.51
C GLY A 517 -18.52 -10.96 13.23
N ARG A 518 -19.00 -12.17 12.89
CA ARG A 518 -18.54 -12.93 11.71
C ARG A 518 -19.12 -12.38 10.39
N TYR A 519 -20.28 -11.73 10.45
CA TYR A 519 -21.03 -11.22 9.29
C TYR A 519 -21.00 -9.71 9.13
N HIS A 520 -20.09 -9.00 9.80
CA HIS A 520 -19.95 -7.55 9.63
C HIS A 520 -19.83 -7.12 8.15
N TRP A 521 -19.20 -7.96 7.34
CA TRP A 521 -19.07 -7.75 5.91
C TRP A 521 -20.39 -7.67 5.14
N MET A 522 -21.48 -8.28 5.64
CA MET A 522 -22.80 -8.17 5.03
C MET A 522 -23.31 -6.73 4.96
N PHE A 523 -22.83 -5.85 5.84
CA PHE A 523 -23.28 -4.47 5.92
C PHE A 523 -23.09 -3.71 4.60
N GLN A 524 -22.06 -4.03 3.81
CA GLN A 524 -21.84 -3.38 2.52
C GLN A 524 -22.97 -3.65 1.51
N TYR A 525 -23.59 -4.83 1.57
CA TYR A 525 -24.70 -5.18 0.69
C TYR A 525 -25.95 -4.42 1.11
N TYR A 526 -26.22 -4.30 2.41
CA TYR A 526 -27.30 -3.46 2.91
C TYR A 526 -27.09 -1.97 2.62
N LEU A 527 -25.85 -1.47 2.68
CA LEU A 527 -25.53 -0.10 2.26
C LEU A 527 -25.81 0.12 0.76
N LYS A 528 -25.39 -0.83 -0.07
CA LYS A 528 -25.67 -0.79 -1.52
C LYS A 528 -27.17 -0.82 -1.81
N ASP A 529 -27.91 -1.69 -1.12
CA ASP A 529 -29.37 -1.75 -1.21
C ASP A 529 -30.04 -0.43 -0.80
N ALA A 530 -29.52 0.22 0.25
CA ALA A 530 -29.96 1.54 0.69
C ALA A 530 -29.57 2.68 -0.26
N GLY A 531 -28.80 2.42 -1.32
CA GLY A 531 -28.37 3.43 -2.30
C GLY A 531 -27.03 4.08 -1.96
N VAL A 532 -26.08 3.33 -1.41
CA VAL A 532 -24.71 3.80 -1.15
C VAL A 532 -23.71 2.96 -1.95
N ASN A 533 -22.97 3.60 -2.85
CA ASN A 533 -21.88 2.96 -3.56
C ASN A 533 -20.57 3.08 -2.76
N LEU A 534 -19.89 1.96 -2.57
CA LEU A 534 -18.68 1.87 -1.75
C LEU A 534 -17.75 0.80 -2.28
N SER A 535 -16.47 0.89 -1.90
CA SER A 535 -15.49 -0.16 -2.20
C SER A 535 -15.70 -1.37 -1.30
N TRP A 536 -15.43 -1.23 0.00
CA TRP A 536 -15.60 -2.30 1.01
C TRP A 536 -15.85 -1.70 2.39
N VAL A 537 -16.72 -2.31 3.19
CA VAL A 537 -16.84 -1.94 4.62
C VAL A 537 -15.55 -2.27 5.36
N GLY A 538 -15.19 -1.40 6.32
CA GLY A 538 -14.01 -1.57 7.15
C GLY A 538 -12.76 -1.76 6.31
N THR A 539 -12.43 -0.83 5.41
CA THR A 539 -11.12 -0.82 4.74
C THR A 539 -10.36 0.47 4.94
N GLY A 540 -10.95 1.53 5.53
CA GLY A 540 -10.33 2.86 5.50
C GLY A 540 -10.15 3.40 4.08
N ARG A 541 -11.07 3.06 3.17
CA ARG A 541 -11.12 3.51 1.76
C ARG A 541 -12.43 4.19 1.41
N LEU A 542 -13.18 4.63 2.42
CA LEU A 542 -14.34 5.46 2.21
C LEU A 542 -13.87 6.91 2.11
N LEU A 543 -14.46 7.67 1.22
CA LEU A 543 -13.95 8.96 0.78
C LEU A 543 -15.07 9.98 0.71
N PHE A 544 -14.76 11.20 1.15
CA PHE A 544 -15.51 12.39 0.82
C PHE A 544 -14.75 13.22 -0.22
N SER A 545 -15.50 13.90 -1.09
CA SER A 545 -14.99 14.91 -2.02
C SER A 545 -15.40 16.30 -1.54
N LEU A 546 -14.69 17.34 -1.99
CA LEU A 546 -14.85 18.72 -1.54
C LEU A 546 -16.23 19.30 -1.86
N ASN A 547 -16.92 18.76 -2.86
CA ASN A 547 -18.26 19.23 -3.24
C ASN A 547 -19.38 18.76 -2.29
N TRP A 548 -19.11 17.84 -1.35
CA TRP A 548 -20.12 17.36 -0.40
C TRP A 548 -20.63 18.49 0.48
N GLN A 549 -21.95 18.65 0.53
CA GLN A 549 -22.63 19.61 1.38
C GLN A 549 -23.22 18.93 2.60
N ARG A 550 -23.61 19.73 3.59
CA ARG A 550 -24.22 19.24 4.84
C ARG A 550 -25.38 18.25 4.60
N ALA A 551 -26.25 18.58 3.64
CA ALA A 551 -27.37 17.74 3.26
C ALA A 551 -26.96 16.36 2.72
N ASP A 552 -25.79 16.24 2.08
CA ASP A 552 -25.27 14.95 1.60
C ASP A 552 -24.83 14.06 2.76
N TYR A 553 -24.21 14.64 3.80
CA TYR A 553 -23.85 13.89 5.01
C TYR A 553 -25.08 13.40 5.77
N ASP A 554 -26.11 14.24 5.88
CA ASP A 554 -27.39 13.86 6.51
C ASP A 554 -28.07 12.75 5.70
N ARG A 555 -28.12 12.87 4.37
CA ARG A 555 -28.64 11.83 3.46
C ARG A 555 -27.85 10.53 3.57
N LEU A 556 -26.53 10.59 3.68
CA LEU A 556 -25.69 9.40 3.90
C LEU A 556 -26.03 8.72 5.23
N LEU A 557 -26.16 9.50 6.32
CA LEU A 557 -26.55 8.95 7.62
C LEU A 557 -27.90 8.26 7.55
N GLU A 558 -28.89 8.86 6.89
CA GLU A 558 -30.21 8.23 6.68
C GLU A 558 -30.09 6.88 5.96
N ARG A 559 -29.31 6.79 4.87
CA ARG A 559 -29.09 5.51 4.16
C ARG A 559 -28.36 4.49 5.03
N MET A 560 -27.37 4.93 5.79
CA MET A 560 -26.66 4.06 6.75
C MET A 560 -27.62 3.52 7.81
N LEU A 561 -28.56 4.33 8.32
CA LEU A 561 -29.54 3.88 9.31
C LEU A 561 -30.51 2.84 8.74
N VAL A 562 -30.95 2.99 7.48
CA VAL A 562 -31.74 1.97 6.78
C VAL A 562 -30.97 0.65 6.67
N ALA A 563 -29.70 0.73 6.28
CA ALA A 563 -28.83 -0.45 6.19
C ALA A 563 -28.60 -1.11 7.57
N CYS A 564 -28.42 -0.31 8.63
CA CYS A 564 -28.25 -0.80 9.99
C CYS A 564 -29.49 -1.56 10.48
N GLU A 565 -30.68 -1.02 10.18
CA GLU A 565 -31.93 -1.68 10.55
C GLU A 565 -32.09 -3.00 9.79
N GLY A 566 -31.73 -3.06 8.50
CA GLY A 566 -31.69 -4.30 7.73
C GLY A 566 -30.72 -5.34 8.32
N MET A 567 -29.53 -4.91 8.75
CA MET A 567 -28.56 -5.79 9.43
C MET A 567 -29.11 -6.35 10.75
N LYS A 568 -29.76 -5.50 11.56
CA LYS A 568 -30.36 -5.87 12.83
C LYS A 568 -31.54 -6.83 12.65
N GLN A 569 -32.48 -6.51 11.77
CA GLN A 569 -33.64 -7.35 11.46
C GLN A 569 -33.24 -8.69 10.85
N GLY A 570 -32.15 -8.75 10.08
CA GLY A 570 -31.63 -10.00 9.53
C GLY A 570 -30.89 -10.88 10.54
N GLY A 571 -30.64 -10.41 11.76
CA GLY A 571 -29.86 -11.15 12.76
C GLY A 571 -28.35 -11.24 12.46
N TRP A 572 -27.83 -10.37 11.60
CA TRP A 572 -26.42 -10.39 11.16
C TRP A 572 -25.43 -9.89 12.22
N TRP A 573 -25.93 -9.12 13.20
CA TRP A 573 -25.17 -8.61 14.34
C TRP A 573 -25.47 -9.33 15.66
N GLU A 574 -26.15 -10.48 15.60
CA GLU A 574 -26.31 -11.34 16.78
C GLU A 574 -24.94 -11.76 17.32
N LYS A 575 -24.79 -11.73 18.64
CA LYS A 575 -23.51 -12.01 19.28
C LYS A 575 -23.10 -13.46 19.04
N PRO A 576 -21.85 -13.71 18.59
CA PRO A 576 -21.33 -15.06 18.49
C PRO A 576 -21.37 -15.75 19.85
N THR A 577 -21.93 -16.96 19.89
CA THR A 577 -21.94 -17.81 21.09
C THR A 577 -20.69 -18.69 21.14
N ALA A 578 -20.07 -18.95 19.99
CA ALA A 578 -18.86 -19.74 19.87
C ALA A 578 -17.59 -18.87 19.97
N ASN A 579 -16.50 -19.47 20.46
CA ASN A 579 -15.17 -18.86 20.34
C ASN A 579 -14.70 -18.94 18.87
N ILE A 580 -15.08 -17.93 18.08
CA ILE A 580 -14.80 -17.84 16.64
C ILE A 580 -13.31 -18.05 16.34
N LYS A 581 -12.42 -17.46 17.16
CA LYS A 581 -10.97 -17.56 16.94
C LYS A 581 -10.46 -18.99 17.02
N GLN A 582 -10.85 -19.71 18.06
CA GLN A 582 -10.41 -21.08 18.28
C GLN A 582 -10.98 -22.03 17.22
N LYS A 583 -12.25 -21.83 16.85
CA LYS A 583 -12.90 -22.60 15.78
C LYS A 583 -12.19 -22.39 14.44
N LEU A 584 -11.90 -21.13 14.09
CA LEU A 584 -11.18 -20.79 12.86
C LEU A 584 -9.77 -21.37 12.80
N VAL A 585 -9.00 -21.30 13.91
CA VAL A 585 -7.65 -21.90 13.96
C VAL A 585 -7.73 -23.41 13.75
N THR A 586 -8.73 -24.07 14.34
CA THR A 586 -8.97 -25.51 14.16
C THR A 586 -9.35 -25.83 12.72
N GLU A 587 -10.26 -25.08 12.11
CA GLU A 587 -10.74 -25.28 10.74
C GLU A 587 -9.63 -25.06 9.70
N ILE A 588 -8.90 -23.94 9.81
CA ILE A 588 -7.75 -23.64 8.94
C ILE A 588 -6.65 -24.69 9.15
N GLY A 589 -6.34 -25.03 10.41
CA GLY A 589 -5.34 -26.05 10.74
C GLY A 589 -5.69 -27.42 10.14
N GLY A 590 -6.95 -27.86 10.30
CA GLY A 590 -7.44 -29.10 9.71
C GLY A 590 -7.38 -29.09 8.18
N ALA A 591 -7.73 -27.97 7.54
CA ALA A 591 -7.64 -27.83 6.10
C ALA A 591 -6.18 -27.86 5.60
N VAL A 592 -5.25 -27.23 6.32
CA VAL A 592 -3.80 -27.27 6.00
C VAL A 592 -3.28 -28.70 6.10
N VAL A 593 -3.64 -29.43 7.17
CA VAL A 593 -3.27 -30.85 7.35
C VAL A 593 -3.82 -31.70 6.20
N LYS A 594 -5.10 -31.52 5.84
CA LYS A 594 -5.72 -32.25 4.72
C LYS A 594 -5.00 -31.99 3.39
N ASN A 595 -4.62 -30.74 3.12
CA ASN A 595 -3.86 -30.39 1.93
C ASN A 595 -2.47 -31.02 1.92
N PHE A 596 -1.78 -31.02 3.08
CA PHE A 596 -0.46 -31.62 3.22
C PHE A 596 -0.45 -33.12 2.92
N PHE A 597 -1.51 -33.85 3.28
CA PHE A 597 -1.65 -35.27 2.97
C PHE A 597 -2.25 -35.58 1.58
N SER A 598 -2.64 -34.56 0.82
CA SER A 598 -3.16 -34.70 -0.55
C SER A 598 -2.16 -34.36 -1.65
N LEU A 599 -1.01 -33.79 -1.27
CA LEU A 599 0.20 -33.60 -2.09
C LEU A 599 1.09 -34.84 -1.99
#